data_AF-A0A2H1FN70-F1
#
_entry.id   AF-A0A2H1FN70-F1
#
_cell.length_a   1.000
_cell.length_b   1.000
_cell.length_c   1.000
_cell.angle_alpha   90.00
_cell.angle_beta   90.00
_cell.angle_gamma   90.00
#
_symmetry.space_group_name_H-M   'P 1'
#
loop_
_entity.id
_entity.type
_entity.pdbx_description
1 polymer ?
#
loop_
_entity_poly.entity_id
_entity_poly.type
_entity_poly.pdbx_seq_one_letter_code
_entity_poly.pdbx_strand_id
1 'polypeptide(L)'
;MLLGIITYFWIVPFPENAHEAVRFLTADEQKLAVSRIQKDRKDVQAEPFTWREIFHHAKDVKVYGFACMFFLLNLVSTSLSYFLPIILQSGMGFSENKSILLSAPPYYYAVLPVIISSVVGDKFNLRGPIIVFNCICLIIGFCMLGFTDQVTVRYIGTYLATGAYVSNWAAITTYQANNITGQWKRAFTAAAVTAMNGAGGIAGSYIVRQEEAPRYMTAVWISIGSHILIIAFVGVFSLYFHAMNKRQRAGKALLEGTVGFRYTF
;
A
#
# COMPACT_ATOMS: atom_id res chain seq x y z
N MET A 1 22.73 -3.99 2.82
CA MET A 1 23.36 -4.62 4.01
C MET A 1 24.01 -3.59 4.93
N LEU A 2 24.83 -2.66 4.44
CA LEU A 2 25.41 -1.57 5.28
C LEU A 2 24.34 -0.72 6.01
N LEU A 3 23.30 -0.28 5.30
CA LEU A 3 22.17 0.42 5.93
C LEU A 3 21.45 -0.46 6.96
N GLY A 4 21.35 -1.77 6.75
CA GLY A 4 20.72 -2.70 7.70
C GLY A 4 21.52 -2.85 9.00
N ILE A 5 22.85 -2.87 8.92
CA ILE A 5 23.74 -2.88 10.09
C ILE A 5 23.61 -1.55 10.85
N ILE A 6 23.63 -0.42 10.14
CA ILE A 6 23.44 0.92 10.75
C ILE A 6 22.06 1.02 11.41
N THR A 7 21.02 0.47 10.77
CA THR A 7 19.65 0.49 11.32
C THR A 7 19.53 -0.39 12.55
N TYR A 8 20.25 -1.53 12.64
CA TYR A 8 20.28 -2.37 13.84
C TYR A 8 20.83 -1.62 15.06
N PHE A 9 21.84 -0.77 14.86
CA PHE A 9 22.39 0.07 15.94
C PHE A 9 21.54 1.32 16.23
N TRP A 10 20.65 1.72 15.33
CA TRP A 10 19.82 2.93 15.46
C TRP A 10 18.36 2.63 15.86
N ILE A 11 17.92 1.38 15.73
CA ILE A 11 16.55 0.99 16.09
C ILE A 11 16.45 0.99 17.61
N VAL A 12 15.77 2.02 18.13
CA VAL A 12 15.44 2.11 19.55
C VAL A 12 14.50 0.95 19.89
N PRO A 13 14.78 0.16 20.93
CA PRO A 13 13.88 -0.91 21.35
C PRO A 13 12.51 -0.32 21.74
N PHE A 14 11.47 -1.17 21.79
CA PHE A 14 10.12 -0.77 22.17
C PHE A 14 10.13 0.16 23.41
N PRO A 15 9.17 1.10 23.56
CA PRO A 15 9.16 2.10 24.63
C PRO A 15 9.30 1.55 26.06
N GLU A 16 8.98 0.27 26.26
CA GLU A 16 9.14 -0.48 27.50
C GLU A 16 10.62 -0.76 27.86
N ASN A 17 11.50 -0.86 26.86
CA ASN A 17 12.94 -1.09 26.97
C ASN A 17 13.78 0.14 26.58
N ALA A 18 13.14 1.30 26.36
CA ALA A 18 13.82 2.55 25.99
C ALA A 18 14.80 3.08 27.06
N HIS A 19 14.81 2.47 28.25
CA HIS A 19 15.80 2.73 29.31
C HIS A 19 17.23 2.28 28.94
N GLU A 20 17.40 1.39 27.96
CA GLU A 20 18.72 0.89 27.53
C GLU A 20 19.30 1.65 26.32
N ALA A 21 18.50 2.49 25.65
CA ALA A 21 18.95 3.26 24.49
C ALA A 21 19.47 4.63 24.91
N VAL A 22 20.75 4.87 24.64
CA VAL A 22 21.47 6.11 24.96
C VAL A 22 20.74 7.34 24.38
N ARG A 23 20.19 8.19 25.27
CA ARG A 23 19.79 9.59 25.02
C ARG A 23 18.67 9.85 24.00
N PHE A 24 17.55 9.10 24.01
CA PHE A 24 16.44 9.41 23.10
C PHE A 24 15.24 10.15 23.72
N LEU A 25 14.83 9.85 24.97
CA LEU A 25 13.68 10.51 25.60
C LEU A 25 13.95 10.82 27.08
N THR A 26 13.54 12.00 27.53
CA THR A 26 13.51 12.36 28.95
C THR A 26 12.35 11.63 29.65
N ALA A 27 12.43 11.36 30.96
CA ALA A 27 11.40 10.61 31.69
C ALA A 27 9.97 11.21 31.55
N ASP A 28 9.86 12.53 31.43
CA ASP A 28 8.58 13.22 31.24
C ASP A 28 8.06 13.13 29.79
N GLU A 29 8.95 13.16 28.80
CA GLU A 29 8.61 12.95 27.39
C GLU A 29 8.21 11.50 27.13
N GLN A 30 8.82 10.54 27.82
CA GLN A 30 8.42 9.13 27.81
C GLN A 30 7.02 8.97 28.40
N LYS A 31 6.71 9.57 29.56
CA LYS A 31 5.35 9.53 30.12
C LYS A 31 4.31 10.15 29.18
N LEU A 32 4.66 11.24 28.50
CA LEU A 32 3.79 11.86 27.51
C LEU A 32 3.62 10.98 26.26
N ALA A 33 4.69 10.39 25.75
CA ALA A 33 4.67 9.49 24.60
C ALA A 33 3.90 8.20 24.90
N VAL A 34 4.16 7.57 26.06
CA VAL A 34 3.41 6.40 26.55
C VAL A 34 1.95 6.77 26.76
N SER A 35 1.64 7.90 27.41
CA SER A 35 0.24 8.36 27.57
C SER A 35 -0.45 8.60 26.22
N ARG A 36 0.23 9.17 25.23
CA ARG A 36 -0.29 9.34 23.86
C ARG A 36 -0.52 7.99 23.18
N ILE A 37 0.43 7.06 23.26
CA ILE A 37 0.31 5.69 22.71
C ILE A 37 -0.82 4.92 23.41
N GLN A 38 -0.95 5.08 24.72
CA GLN A 38 -1.97 4.42 25.54
C GLN A 38 -3.36 4.99 25.27
N LYS A 39 -3.47 6.30 25.07
CA LYS A 39 -4.70 7.01 24.70
C LYS A 39 -5.12 6.75 23.24
N ASP A 40 -4.15 6.59 22.34
CA ASP A 40 -4.40 6.35 20.91
C ASP A 40 -4.66 4.86 20.64
N ARG A 41 -3.96 3.94 21.33
CA ARG A 41 -3.85 2.52 20.90
C ARG A 41 -3.93 1.45 22.00
N LYS A 42 -3.92 1.80 23.30
CA LYS A 42 -3.89 0.84 24.43
C LYS A 42 -2.85 -0.30 24.27
N ASP A 43 -1.71 0.00 23.66
CA ASP A 43 -0.76 -0.97 23.11
C ASP A 43 0.46 -1.22 24.04
N VAL A 44 0.34 -0.86 25.32
CA VAL A 44 1.46 -0.71 26.30
C VAL A 44 1.68 -1.98 27.15
N GLN A 45 0.98 -3.07 26.87
CA GLN A 45 1.19 -4.35 27.52
C GLN A 45 1.27 -5.40 26.41
N ALA A 46 2.40 -6.10 26.31
CA ALA A 46 2.53 -7.24 25.41
C ALA A 46 1.51 -8.31 25.81
N GLU A 47 0.50 -8.54 24.96
CA GLU A 47 -0.46 -9.63 25.20
C GLU A 47 0.28 -10.97 25.10
N PRO A 48 0.08 -11.91 26.06
CA PRO A 48 0.74 -13.20 26.02
C PRO A 48 0.38 -13.97 24.74
N PHE A 49 1.41 -14.45 24.04
CA PHE A 49 1.27 -15.19 22.79
C PHE A 49 0.41 -16.44 22.99
N THR A 50 -0.71 -16.52 22.27
CA THR A 50 -1.54 -17.72 22.21
C THR A 50 -2.00 -17.93 20.77
N TRP A 51 -1.78 -19.13 20.22
CA TRP A 51 -2.23 -19.50 18.87
C TRP A 51 -3.72 -19.24 18.65
N ARG A 52 -4.54 -19.40 19.70
CA ARG A 52 -5.98 -19.11 19.68
C ARG A 52 -6.29 -17.65 19.36
N GLU A 53 -5.52 -16.69 19.88
CA GLU A 53 -5.72 -15.26 19.60
C GLU A 53 -5.33 -14.90 18.16
N ILE A 54 -4.28 -15.54 17.63
CA ILE A 54 -3.88 -15.36 16.23
C ILE A 54 -4.96 -15.89 15.28
N PHE A 55 -5.45 -17.11 15.49
CA PHE A 55 -6.51 -17.69 14.66
C PHE A 55 -7.88 -17.02 14.90
N HIS A 56 -8.08 -16.34 16.03
CA HIS A 56 -9.24 -15.49 16.23
C HIS A 56 -9.27 -14.34 15.21
N HIS A 57 -8.12 -13.71 14.98
CA HIS A 57 -7.98 -12.63 13.99
C HIS A 57 -8.09 -13.10 12.54
N ALA A 58 -7.87 -14.39 12.25
CA ALA A 58 -8.11 -14.97 10.93
C ALA A 58 -9.60 -14.93 10.51
N LYS A 59 -10.54 -14.67 11.42
CA LYS A 59 -11.95 -14.47 11.07
C LYS A 59 -12.26 -13.05 10.59
N ASP A 60 -11.31 -12.12 10.70
CA ASP A 60 -11.55 -10.74 10.30
C ASP A 60 -11.38 -10.56 8.78
N VAL A 61 -12.51 -10.34 8.11
CA VAL A 61 -12.61 -10.11 6.67
C VAL A 61 -11.77 -8.91 6.21
N LYS A 62 -11.49 -7.95 7.10
CA LYS A 62 -10.62 -6.80 6.79
C LYS A 62 -9.22 -7.24 6.37
N VAL A 63 -8.67 -8.26 7.04
CA VAL A 63 -7.31 -8.77 6.77
C VAL A 63 -7.20 -9.26 5.33
N TYR A 64 -8.19 -10.01 4.87
CA TYR A 64 -8.23 -10.53 3.50
C TYR A 64 -8.45 -9.43 2.47
N GLY A 65 -9.28 -8.42 2.75
CA GLY A 65 -9.44 -7.30 1.82
C GLY A 65 -8.15 -6.50 1.64
N PHE A 66 -7.41 -6.22 2.72
CA PHE A 66 -6.07 -5.61 2.60
C PHE A 66 -5.09 -6.52 1.87
N ALA A 67 -5.06 -7.82 2.19
CA ALA A 67 -4.17 -8.76 1.51
C ALA A 67 -4.46 -8.85 0.00
N CYS A 68 -5.73 -8.83 -0.41
CA CYS A 68 -6.14 -8.75 -1.81
C CYS A 68 -5.71 -7.43 -2.47
N MET A 69 -5.88 -6.29 -1.80
CA MET A 69 -5.42 -5.00 -2.32
C MET A 69 -3.90 -4.98 -2.58
N PHE A 70 -3.10 -5.54 -1.66
CA PHE A 70 -1.64 -5.67 -1.84
C PHE A 70 -1.24 -6.67 -2.91
N PHE A 71 -2.00 -7.76 -3.08
CA PHE A 71 -1.81 -8.69 -4.20
C PHE A 71 -2.00 -7.98 -5.55
N LEU A 72 -3.13 -7.27 -5.70
CA LEU A 72 -3.48 -6.56 -6.94
C LEU A 72 -2.49 -5.43 -7.25
N LEU A 73 -2.05 -4.71 -6.21
CA LEU A 73 -1.05 -3.67 -6.37
C LEU A 73 0.31 -4.23 -6.81
N ASN A 74 0.77 -5.33 -6.19
CA ASN A 74 2.06 -5.92 -6.55
C ASN A 74 2.03 -6.59 -7.93
N LEU A 75 0.90 -7.19 -8.30
CA LEU A 75 0.69 -7.73 -9.65
C LEU A 75 1.05 -6.70 -10.73
N VAL A 76 0.54 -5.47 -10.60
CA VAL A 76 0.81 -4.39 -11.56
C VAL A 76 2.22 -3.82 -11.39
N SER A 77 2.66 -3.62 -10.15
CA SER A 77 4.01 -3.11 -9.83
C SER A 77 5.10 -3.98 -10.45
N THR A 78 4.99 -5.30 -10.28
CA THR A 78 5.94 -6.28 -10.79
C THR A 78 5.93 -6.31 -12.32
N SER A 79 4.74 -6.38 -12.92
CA SER A 79 4.59 -6.36 -14.37
C SER A 79 5.20 -5.11 -15.01
N LEU A 80 4.88 -3.92 -14.51
CA LEU A 80 5.41 -2.69 -15.07
C LEU A 80 6.92 -2.58 -14.84
N SER A 81 7.44 -3.03 -13.70
CA SER A 81 8.88 -2.97 -13.41
C SER A 81 9.72 -3.86 -14.31
N TYR A 82 9.30 -5.10 -14.52
CA TYR A 82 10.07 -6.04 -15.35
C TYR A 82 9.90 -5.81 -16.84
N PHE A 83 8.70 -5.41 -17.28
CA PHE A 83 8.38 -5.38 -18.70
C PHE A 83 8.35 -3.98 -19.31
N LEU A 84 8.51 -2.91 -18.54
CA LEU A 84 8.59 -1.55 -19.11
C LEU A 84 9.71 -1.41 -20.15
N PRO A 85 10.96 -1.88 -19.95
CA PRO A 85 11.99 -1.82 -20.99
C PRO A 85 11.58 -2.58 -22.26
N ILE A 86 10.92 -3.73 -22.11
CA ILE A 86 10.43 -4.54 -23.23
C ILE A 86 9.30 -3.84 -23.97
N ILE A 87 8.38 -3.17 -23.25
CA ILE A 87 7.31 -2.36 -23.83
C ILE A 87 7.90 -1.15 -24.59
N LEU A 88 8.96 -0.53 -24.09
CA LEU A 88 9.65 0.56 -24.78
C LEU A 88 10.37 0.07 -26.05
N GLN A 89 11.05 -1.08 -25.96
CA GLN A 89 11.79 -1.65 -27.08
C GLN A 89 10.84 -2.15 -28.17
N SER A 90 10.00 -3.14 -27.86
CA SER A 90 9.10 -3.79 -28.82
C SER A 90 7.90 -2.92 -29.17
N GLY A 91 7.41 -2.12 -28.22
CA GLY A 91 6.22 -1.30 -28.39
C GLY A 91 6.45 0.07 -28.99
N MET A 92 7.62 0.69 -28.77
CA MET A 92 7.90 2.05 -29.21
C MET A 92 9.11 2.17 -30.15
N GLY A 93 9.77 1.05 -30.48
CA GLY A 93 10.87 1.01 -31.46
C GLY A 93 12.19 1.58 -30.95
N PHE A 94 12.35 1.75 -29.63
CA PHE A 94 13.62 2.16 -29.05
C PHE A 94 14.64 1.01 -29.10
N SER A 95 15.94 1.32 -29.19
CA SER A 95 16.98 0.32 -29.02
C SER A 95 17.00 -0.22 -27.58
N GLU A 96 17.59 -1.39 -27.37
CA GLU A 96 17.71 -2.03 -26.04
C GLU A 96 18.31 -1.08 -25.00
N ASN A 97 19.49 -0.51 -25.30
CA ASN A 97 20.17 0.45 -24.42
C ASN A 97 19.31 1.69 -24.12
N LYS A 98 18.60 2.22 -25.13
CA LYS A 98 17.71 3.38 -24.95
C LYS A 98 16.51 3.01 -24.08
N SER A 99 15.95 1.83 -24.25
CA SER A 99 14.76 1.36 -23.52
C SER A 99 15.04 1.18 -22.03
N ILE A 100 16.21 0.62 -21.69
CA ILE A 100 16.67 0.53 -20.30
C ILE A 100 16.83 1.94 -19.71
N LEU A 101 17.51 2.85 -20.42
CA LEU A 101 17.72 4.21 -19.95
C LEU A 101 16.39 4.98 -19.76
N LEU A 102 15.44 4.83 -20.69
CA LEU A 102 14.13 5.47 -20.65
C LEU A 102 13.16 4.83 -19.64
N SER A 103 13.47 3.65 -19.12
CA SER A 103 12.67 3.01 -18.07
C SER A 103 12.88 3.65 -16.70
N ALA A 104 14.03 4.29 -16.44
CA ALA A 104 14.35 4.87 -15.13
C ALA A 104 13.62 6.20 -14.82
N PRO A 105 13.50 7.17 -15.75
CA PRO A 105 12.84 8.45 -15.48
C PRO A 105 11.41 8.38 -14.91
N PRO A 106 10.51 7.47 -15.35
CA PRO A 106 9.20 7.28 -14.71
C PRO A 106 9.28 7.03 -13.19
N TYR A 107 10.29 6.31 -12.71
CA TYR A 107 10.48 6.02 -11.28
C TYR A 107 10.97 7.24 -10.50
N TYR A 108 11.85 8.05 -11.10
CA TYR A 108 12.26 9.32 -10.48
C TYR A 108 11.09 10.29 -10.40
N TYR A 109 10.27 10.36 -11.46
CA TYR A 109 9.05 11.16 -11.46
C TYR A 109 8.08 10.71 -10.36
N ALA A 110 7.96 9.40 -10.10
CA ALA A 110 7.03 8.84 -9.13
C ALA A 110 7.23 9.35 -7.69
N VAL A 111 8.41 9.89 -7.36
CA VAL A 111 8.66 10.54 -6.06
C VAL A 111 7.72 11.72 -5.81
N LEU A 112 7.43 12.52 -6.84
CA LEU A 112 6.57 13.70 -6.74
C LEU A 112 5.11 13.36 -6.37
N PRO A 113 4.38 12.51 -7.13
CA PRO A 113 3.01 12.15 -6.78
C PRO A 113 2.93 11.39 -5.46
N VAL A 114 3.94 10.62 -5.06
CA VAL A 114 3.99 9.96 -3.75
C VAL A 114 4.00 11.00 -2.62
N ILE A 115 4.89 11.98 -2.68
CA ILE A 115 4.98 13.04 -1.66
C ILE A 115 3.68 13.86 -1.64
N ILE A 116 3.19 14.28 -2.81
CA ILE A 116 1.98 15.08 -2.91
C ILE A 116 0.77 14.31 -2.33
N SER A 117 0.56 13.07 -2.76
CA SER A 117 -0.56 12.25 -2.27
C SER A 117 -0.45 11.95 -0.78
N SER A 118 0.77 11.74 -0.26
CA SER A 118 1.00 11.51 1.17
C SER A 118 0.68 12.76 2.00
N VAL A 119 1.21 13.93 1.61
CA VAL A 119 0.97 15.21 2.29
C VAL A 119 -0.51 15.59 2.24
N VAL A 120 -1.15 15.43 1.09
CA VAL A 120 -2.60 15.68 0.95
C VAL A 120 -3.39 14.72 1.82
N GLY A 121 -3.01 13.44 1.87
CA GLY A 121 -3.66 12.42 2.70
C GLY A 121 -3.54 12.68 4.18
N ASP A 122 -2.38 13.15 4.62
CA ASP A 122 -2.15 13.51 6.01
C ASP A 122 -2.88 14.81 6.39
N LYS A 123 -2.89 15.82 5.50
CA LYS A 123 -3.55 17.10 5.76
C LYS A 123 -5.06 16.99 5.84
N PHE A 124 -5.68 16.25 4.94
CA PHE A 124 -7.14 16.12 4.88
C PHE A 124 -7.69 14.92 5.66
N ASN A 125 -6.83 14.04 6.18
CA ASN A 125 -7.23 12.77 6.80
C ASN A 125 -8.15 11.93 5.90
N LEU A 126 -7.97 12.04 4.58
CA LEU A 126 -8.71 11.30 3.55
C LEU A 126 -7.79 10.25 2.95
N ARG A 127 -8.01 8.98 3.26
CA ARG A 127 -7.18 7.87 2.80
C ARG A 127 -7.82 7.16 1.60
N GLY A 128 -9.10 6.78 1.71
CA GLY A 128 -9.83 6.12 0.63
C GLY A 128 -9.90 6.92 -0.66
N PRO A 129 -10.30 8.21 -0.64
CA PRO A 129 -10.37 9.04 -1.85
C PRO A 129 -9.04 9.17 -2.58
N ILE A 130 -7.91 9.18 -1.85
CA ILE A 130 -6.58 9.27 -2.44
C ILE A 130 -6.19 7.97 -3.13
N ILE A 131 -6.50 6.82 -2.52
CA ILE A 131 -6.30 5.52 -3.16
C ILE A 131 -7.11 5.45 -4.46
N VAL A 132 -8.38 5.89 -4.43
CA VAL A 132 -9.25 5.92 -5.62
C VAL A 132 -8.69 6.85 -6.69
N PHE A 133 -8.26 8.05 -6.32
CA PHE A 133 -7.65 9.01 -7.26
C PHE A 133 -6.42 8.42 -7.96
N ASN A 134 -5.51 7.82 -7.19
CA ASN A 134 -4.33 7.16 -7.73
C ASN A 134 -4.72 5.97 -8.63
N CYS A 135 -5.71 5.16 -8.25
CA CYS A 135 -6.21 4.07 -9.10
C CYS A 135 -6.76 4.59 -10.44
N ILE A 136 -7.49 5.72 -10.43
CA ILE A 136 -7.99 6.36 -11.65
C ILE A 136 -6.84 6.84 -12.53
N CYS A 137 -5.84 7.52 -11.96
CA CYS A 137 -4.64 7.94 -12.67
C CYS A 137 -3.93 6.74 -13.33
N LEU A 138 -3.84 5.61 -12.63
CA LEU A 138 -3.25 4.41 -13.20
C LEU A 138 -4.08 3.85 -14.37
N ILE A 139 -5.40 3.76 -14.22
CA ILE A 139 -6.29 3.31 -15.30
C ILE A 139 -6.10 4.19 -16.55
N ILE A 140 -6.06 5.51 -16.36
CA ILE A 140 -5.77 6.46 -17.46
C ILE A 140 -4.40 6.19 -18.07
N GLY A 141 -3.36 5.99 -17.24
CA GLY A 141 -2.01 5.68 -17.70
C GLY A 141 -1.93 4.40 -18.54
N PHE A 142 -2.61 3.33 -18.12
CA PHE A 142 -2.69 2.09 -18.90
C PHE A 142 -3.56 2.24 -20.16
N CYS A 143 -4.61 3.05 -20.13
CA CYS A 143 -5.37 3.38 -21.34
C CYS A 143 -4.50 4.13 -22.36
N MET A 144 -3.70 5.10 -21.90
CA MET A 144 -2.72 5.81 -22.73
C MET A 144 -1.62 4.87 -23.23
N LEU A 145 -1.22 3.86 -22.46
CA LEU A 145 -0.18 2.92 -22.86
C LEU A 145 -0.67 1.91 -23.93
N GLY A 146 -1.91 1.43 -23.78
CA GLY A 146 -2.46 0.30 -24.54
C GLY A 146 -3.27 0.66 -25.79
N PHE A 147 -3.98 1.79 -25.80
CA PHE A 147 -4.97 2.09 -26.84
C PHE A 147 -4.54 3.15 -27.86
N THR A 148 -3.40 3.80 -27.68
CA THR A 148 -2.88 4.79 -28.64
C THR A 148 -1.66 4.25 -29.39
N ASP A 149 -1.50 4.69 -30.63
CA ASP A 149 -0.33 4.41 -31.46
C ASP A 149 0.77 5.46 -31.31
N GLN A 150 0.45 6.63 -30.75
CA GLN A 150 1.41 7.72 -30.60
C GLN A 150 2.40 7.44 -29.46
N VAL A 151 3.68 7.24 -29.81
CA VAL A 151 4.78 6.92 -28.87
C VAL A 151 4.85 7.91 -27.70
N THR A 152 4.71 9.21 -27.95
CA THR A 152 4.74 10.24 -26.91
C THR A 152 3.64 10.03 -25.87
N VAL A 153 2.41 9.71 -26.30
CA VAL A 153 1.27 9.50 -25.39
C VAL A 153 1.47 8.23 -24.59
N ARG A 154 1.95 7.16 -25.22
CA ARG A 154 2.27 5.90 -24.51
C ARG A 154 3.33 6.12 -23.45
N TYR A 155 4.39 6.88 -23.76
CA TYR A 155 5.46 7.20 -22.82
C TYR A 155 4.97 8.07 -21.66
N ILE A 156 4.11 9.08 -21.90
CA ILE A 156 3.47 9.83 -20.81
C ILE A 156 2.60 8.91 -19.95
N GLY A 157 1.91 7.95 -20.57
CA GLY A 157 1.13 6.93 -19.88
C GLY A 157 1.97 6.11 -18.87
N THR A 158 3.23 5.80 -19.18
CA THR A 158 4.12 5.07 -18.26
C THR A 158 4.50 5.91 -17.03
N TYR A 159 4.64 7.23 -17.17
CA TYR A 159 4.89 8.13 -16.05
C TYR A 159 3.68 8.19 -15.13
N LEU A 160 2.49 8.34 -15.71
CA LEU A 160 1.25 8.42 -14.95
C LEU A 160 0.96 7.09 -14.23
N ALA A 161 1.10 5.95 -14.91
CA ALA A 161 0.92 4.64 -14.32
C ALA A 161 1.94 4.37 -13.20
N THR A 162 3.22 4.67 -13.44
CA THR A 162 4.29 4.45 -12.44
C THR A 162 4.08 5.34 -11.22
N GLY A 163 3.84 6.63 -11.41
CA GLY A 163 3.56 7.54 -10.30
C GLY A 163 2.35 7.12 -9.48
N ALA A 164 1.30 6.64 -10.13
CA ALA A 164 0.07 6.23 -9.48
C ALA A 164 0.22 4.97 -8.61
N TYR A 165 0.82 3.89 -9.12
CA TYR A 165 0.94 2.66 -8.32
C TYR A 165 1.91 2.85 -7.15
N VAL A 166 3.02 3.59 -7.35
CA VAL A 166 3.97 3.88 -6.26
C VAL A 166 3.30 4.73 -5.17
N SER A 167 2.46 5.70 -5.57
CA SER A 167 1.65 6.46 -4.61
C SER A 167 0.65 5.59 -3.86
N ASN A 168 0.05 4.60 -4.53
CA ASN A 168 -0.86 3.64 -3.90
C ASN A 168 -0.17 2.74 -2.88
N TRP A 169 1.12 2.40 -3.04
CA TRP A 169 1.86 1.66 -2.02
C TRP A 169 1.87 2.39 -0.67
N ALA A 170 2.19 3.70 -0.68
CA ALA A 170 2.18 4.52 0.53
C ALA A 170 0.76 4.69 1.09
N ALA A 171 -0.22 4.97 0.22
CA ALA A 171 -1.59 5.23 0.62
C ALA A 171 -2.27 3.99 1.24
N ILE A 172 -2.13 2.81 0.62
CA ILE A 172 -2.74 1.56 1.12
C ILE A 172 -2.05 1.09 2.41
N THR A 173 -0.72 1.23 2.51
CA THR A 173 0.02 0.91 3.75
C THR A 173 -0.49 1.76 4.91
N THR A 174 -0.67 3.06 4.69
CA THR A 174 -1.20 3.96 5.72
C THR A 174 -2.66 3.64 6.05
N TYR A 175 -3.47 3.30 5.04
CA TYR A 175 -4.86 2.91 5.22
C TYR A 175 -5.00 1.61 6.03
N GLN A 176 -4.11 0.63 5.83
CA GLN A 176 -4.03 -0.59 6.63
C GLN A 176 -3.64 -0.28 8.07
N ALA A 177 -2.58 0.49 8.27
CA ALA A 177 -2.05 0.81 9.60
C ALA A 177 -3.08 1.55 10.49
N ASN A 178 -3.94 2.38 9.89
CA ASN A 178 -4.95 3.13 10.63
C ASN A 178 -6.21 2.31 10.95
N ASN A 179 -6.53 1.28 10.15
CA ASN A 179 -7.78 0.52 10.30
C ASN A 179 -7.59 -0.86 10.94
N ILE A 180 -6.35 -1.26 11.24
CA ILE A 180 -6.03 -2.51 11.93
C ILE A 180 -5.33 -2.21 13.26
N THR A 181 -6.04 -2.49 14.34
CA THR A 181 -5.60 -2.28 15.72
C THR A 181 -5.33 -3.60 16.44
N GLY A 182 -4.50 -3.58 17.48
CA GLY A 182 -4.10 -4.77 18.25
C GLY A 182 -2.77 -5.37 17.79
N GLN A 183 -1.95 -5.83 18.73
CA GLN A 183 -0.61 -6.37 18.47
C GLN A 183 -0.66 -7.63 17.60
N TRP A 184 -1.37 -8.67 18.05
CA TRP A 184 -1.44 -9.95 17.35
C TRP A 184 -2.17 -9.86 16.01
N LYS A 185 -3.19 -9.01 15.91
CA LYS A 185 -3.91 -8.75 14.67
C LYS A 185 -3.03 -8.09 13.61
N ARG A 186 -2.22 -7.09 13.99
CA ARG A 186 -1.27 -6.45 13.06
C ARG A 186 -0.20 -7.44 12.60
N ALA A 187 0.32 -8.26 13.51
CA ALA A 187 1.30 -9.30 13.16
C ALA A 187 0.71 -10.30 12.15
N PHE A 188 -0.48 -10.83 12.41
CA PHE A 188 -1.17 -11.73 11.49
C PHE A 188 -1.47 -11.07 10.14
N THR A 189 -1.94 -9.82 10.16
CA THR A 189 -2.21 -9.09 8.92
C THR A 189 -0.93 -8.84 8.12
N ALA A 190 0.16 -8.45 8.77
CA ALA A 190 1.45 -8.26 8.10
C ALA A 190 1.93 -9.55 7.43
N ALA A 191 1.80 -10.70 8.09
CA ALA A 191 2.12 -12.00 7.51
C ALA A 191 1.22 -12.33 6.30
N ALA A 192 -0.10 -12.17 6.42
CA ALA A 192 -1.05 -12.44 5.35
C ALA A 192 -0.85 -11.52 4.13
N VAL A 193 -0.64 -10.22 4.39
CA VAL A 193 -0.32 -9.22 3.36
C VAL A 193 0.98 -9.57 2.67
N THR A 194 2.04 -9.93 3.41
CA THR A 194 3.34 -10.30 2.82
C THR A 194 3.23 -11.54 1.94
N ALA A 195 2.50 -12.56 2.37
CA ALA A 195 2.27 -13.77 1.58
C ALA A 195 1.52 -13.47 0.28
N MET A 196 0.43 -12.71 0.36
CA MET A 196 -0.34 -12.29 -0.82
C MET A 196 0.43 -11.32 -1.71
N ASN A 197 1.31 -10.50 -1.14
CA ASN A 197 2.18 -9.62 -1.88
C ASN A 197 3.18 -10.42 -2.74
N GLY A 198 3.79 -11.47 -2.17
CA GLY A 198 4.64 -12.41 -2.91
C GLY A 198 3.88 -13.13 -4.02
N ALA A 199 2.66 -13.60 -3.74
CA ALA A 199 1.79 -14.21 -4.75
C ALA A 199 1.45 -13.23 -5.89
N GLY A 200 1.23 -11.95 -5.57
CA GLY A 200 1.00 -10.89 -6.56
C GLY A 200 2.21 -10.67 -7.46
N GLY A 201 3.42 -10.72 -6.91
CA GLY A 201 4.65 -10.68 -7.70
C GLY A 201 4.79 -11.87 -8.66
N ILE A 202 4.48 -13.08 -8.19
CA ILE A 202 4.46 -14.28 -9.06
C ILE A 202 3.42 -14.09 -10.17
N ALA A 203 2.18 -13.70 -9.85
CA ALA A 203 1.16 -13.48 -10.87
C ALA A 203 1.59 -12.39 -11.88
N GLY A 204 2.15 -11.29 -11.40
CA GLY A 204 2.61 -10.15 -12.22
C GLY A 204 3.70 -10.49 -13.22
N SER A 205 4.53 -11.51 -12.97
CA SER A 205 5.54 -11.96 -13.94
C SER A 205 4.96 -12.73 -15.13
N TYR A 206 3.74 -13.28 -15.01
CA TYR A 206 3.07 -14.06 -16.07
C TYR A 206 2.02 -13.28 -16.87
N ILE A 207 1.63 -12.07 -16.45
CA ILE A 207 0.58 -11.32 -17.16
C ILE A 207 1.06 -10.70 -18.48
N VAL A 208 2.37 -10.49 -18.64
CA VAL A 208 2.96 -9.98 -19.88
C VAL A 208 3.40 -11.15 -20.73
N ARG A 209 2.62 -11.44 -21.77
CA ARG A 209 2.85 -12.57 -22.66
C ARG A 209 3.58 -12.11 -23.91
N GLN A 210 4.68 -12.77 -24.25
CA GLN A 210 5.46 -12.45 -25.45
C GLN A 210 4.64 -12.63 -26.75
N GLU A 211 3.69 -13.57 -26.75
CA GLU A 211 2.77 -13.82 -27.86
C GLU A 211 1.89 -12.61 -28.21
N GLU A 212 1.67 -11.70 -27.27
CA GLU A 212 0.85 -10.49 -27.45
C GLU A 212 1.69 -9.24 -27.74
N ALA A 213 2.97 -9.41 -28.01
CA ALA A 213 3.81 -8.32 -28.49
C ALA A 213 3.21 -7.71 -29.77
N PRO A 214 3.28 -6.38 -29.96
CA PRO A 214 3.98 -5.39 -29.14
C PRO A 214 3.09 -4.64 -28.14
N ARG A 215 1.79 -4.98 -28.06
CA ARG A 215 0.80 -4.22 -27.28
C ARG A 215 0.52 -4.81 -25.90
N TYR A 216 0.72 -6.11 -25.68
CA TYR A 216 0.56 -6.78 -24.39
C TYR A 216 -0.82 -6.53 -23.75
N MET A 217 -1.89 -6.76 -24.53
CA MET A 217 -3.26 -6.38 -24.14
C MET A 217 -3.75 -7.09 -22.87
N THR A 218 -3.36 -8.35 -22.62
CA THR A 218 -3.69 -9.04 -21.38
C THR A 218 -3.14 -8.27 -20.17
N ALA A 219 -1.89 -7.82 -20.21
CA ALA A 219 -1.29 -7.05 -19.12
C ALA A 219 -2.02 -5.71 -18.89
N VAL A 220 -2.43 -5.02 -19.96
CA VAL A 220 -3.18 -3.76 -19.88
C VAL A 220 -4.55 -3.98 -19.23
N TRP A 221 -5.34 -4.96 -19.71
CA TRP A 221 -6.66 -5.23 -19.17
C TRP A 221 -6.62 -5.76 -17.74
N ILE A 222 -5.68 -6.65 -17.41
CA ILE A 222 -5.52 -7.14 -16.03
C ILE A 222 -5.11 -5.99 -15.11
N SER A 223 -4.24 -5.08 -15.55
CA SER A 223 -3.82 -3.94 -14.72
C SER A 223 -4.96 -2.97 -14.44
N ILE A 224 -5.78 -2.67 -15.46
CA ILE A 224 -7.00 -1.87 -15.33
C ILE A 224 -8.01 -2.57 -14.40
N GLY A 225 -8.31 -3.85 -14.66
CA GLY A 225 -9.25 -4.64 -13.86
C GLY A 225 -8.82 -4.76 -12.39
N SER A 226 -7.52 -4.93 -12.14
CA SER A 226 -6.95 -4.99 -10.80
C SER A 226 -7.20 -3.70 -10.02
N HIS A 227 -7.04 -2.53 -10.66
CA HIS A 227 -7.26 -1.25 -10.00
C HIS A 227 -8.74 -0.87 -9.87
N ILE A 228 -9.60 -1.32 -10.79
CA ILE A 228 -11.05 -1.25 -10.61
C ILE A 228 -11.46 -2.08 -9.38
N LEU A 229 -10.87 -3.26 -9.20
CA LEU A 229 -11.15 -4.11 -8.04
C LEU A 229 -10.63 -3.50 -6.74
N ILE A 230 -9.47 -2.82 -6.75
CA ILE A 230 -8.99 -2.02 -5.60
C ILE A 230 -9.99 -0.91 -5.27
N ILE A 231 -10.50 -0.17 -6.26
CA ILE A 231 -11.53 0.86 -6.04
C ILE A 231 -12.79 0.25 -5.40
N ALA A 232 -13.21 -0.94 -5.86
CA ALA A 232 -14.35 -1.64 -5.28
C ALA A 232 -14.10 -2.04 -3.81
N PHE A 233 -12.92 -2.57 -3.48
CA PHE A 233 -12.54 -2.87 -2.09
C PHE A 233 -12.54 -1.63 -1.21
N VAL A 234 -11.95 -0.52 -1.68
CA VAL A 234 -11.97 0.75 -0.96
C VAL A 234 -13.40 1.24 -0.77
N GLY A 235 -14.26 1.16 -1.79
CA GLY A 235 -15.68 1.52 -1.67
C GLY A 235 -16.41 0.70 -0.62
N VAL A 236 -16.23 -0.63 -0.62
CA VAL A 236 -16.82 -1.53 0.39
C VAL A 236 -16.29 -1.21 1.79
N PHE A 237 -14.99 -0.97 1.94
CA PHE A 237 -14.38 -0.63 3.22
C PHE A 237 -14.83 0.73 3.73
N SER A 238 -14.87 1.76 2.88
CA SER A 238 -15.38 3.08 3.25
C SER A 238 -16.85 3.02 3.68
N LEU A 239 -17.72 2.24 3.00
CA LEU A 239 -19.11 2.03 3.40
C LEU A 239 -19.22 1.28 4.73
N TYR A 240 -18.43 0.21 4.90
CA TYR A 240 -18.40 -0.58 6.12
C TYR A 240 -17.93 0.26 7.31
N PHE A 241 -16.82 0.99 7.15
CA PHE A 241 -16.28 1.91 8.14
C PHE A 241 -17.26 3.05 8.45
N HIS A 242 -18.01 3.53 7.46
CA HIS A 242 -19.04 4.54 7.69
C HIS A 242 -20.18 4.01 8.54
N ALA A 243 -20.70 2.83 8.21
CA ALA A 243 -21.76 2.17 8.96
C ALA A 243 -21.33 1.86 10.40
N MET A 244 -20.10 1.39 10.58
CA MET A 244 -19.51 1.09 11.89
C MET A 244 -19.29 2.35 12.73
N ASN A 245 -18.72 3.40 12.13
CA ASN A 245 -18.56 4.71 12.79
C ASN A 245 -19.92 5.33 13.17
N LYS A 246 -20.97 5.15 12.35
CA LYS A 246 -22.33 5.62 12.66
C LYS A 246 -22.95 4.83 13.82
N ARG A 247 -22.75 3.51 13.89
CA ARG A 247 -23.19 2.67 15.01
C ARG A 247 -22.50 3.01 16.32
N GLN A 248 -21.19 3.29 16.29
CA GLN A 248 -20.45 3.76 17.46
C GLN A 248 -20.91 5.14 17.91
N ARG A 249 -21.14 6.09 16.98
CA ARG A 249 -21.71 7.42 17.31
C ARG A 249 -23.09 7.32 17.97
N ALA A 250 -23.87 6.30 17.61
CA ALA A 250 -25.15 6.00 18.22
C ALA A 250 -25.04 5.22 19.56
N GLY A 251 -23.82 4.97 20.06
CA GLY A 251 -23.57 4.21 21.30
C GLY A 251 -23.86 2.71 21.20
N LYS A 252 -24.10 2.16 19.99
CA LYS A 252 -24.57 0.79 19.78
C LYS A 252 -23.45 -0.24 19.58
N ALA A 253 -22.20 0.19 19.47
CA ALA A 253 -21.06 -0.71 19.23
C ALA A 253 -19.74 -0.11 19.74
N LEU A 254 -18.90 -0.96 20.33
CA LEU A 254 -17.47 -0.71 20.57
C LEU A 254 -16.69 -1.21 19.36
N LEU A 255 -15.95 -0.33 18.67
CA LEU A 255 -15.09 -0.76 17.57
C LEU A 255 -13.75 -1.25 18.13
N GLU A 256 -13.36 -2.47 17.73
CA GLU A 256 -12.06 -3.07 18.10
C GLU A 256 -11.79 -3.05 19.62
N GLY A 257 -12.84 -3.18 20.45
CA GLY A 257 -12.73 -3.18 21.91
C GLY A 257 -12.22 -1.86 22.53
N THR A 258 -12.07 -0.79 21.74
CA THR A 258 -11.38 0.43 22.16
C THR A 258 -12.35 1.62 22.22
N VAL A 259 -12.43 2.28 23.38
CA VAL A 259 -13.25 3.48 23.57
C VAL A 259 -12.63 4.65 22.81
N GLY A 260 -13.32 5.18 21.80
CA GLY A 260 -12.90 6.38 21.06
C GLY A 260 -12.22 6.13 19.71
N PHE A 261 -11.90 4.88 19.37
CA PHE A 261 -11.35 4.52 18.05
C PHE A 261 -12.36 4.83 16.94
N ARG A 262 -11.87 5.30 15.79
CA ARG A 262 -12.70 5.55 14.59
C ARG A 262 -11.94 5.08 13.37
N TYR A 263 -12.62 4.32 12.51
CA TYR A 263 -12.04 3.97 11.22
C TYR A 263 -11.85 5.23 10.37
N THR A 264 -10.74 5.25 9.62
CA THR A 264 -10.44 6.35 8.69
C THR A 264 -11.03 6.05 7.33
N PHE A 265 -11.54 7.09 6.66
CA PHE A 265 -12.23 6.97 5.37
C PHE A 265 -11.27 7.02 4.19
#